data_AF-A0A0Q8G6L2-F1
#
_entry.id   AF-A0A0Q8G6L2-F1
#
_cell.length_a   1.000
_cell.length_b   1.000
_cell.length_c   1.000
_cell.angle_alpha   90.00
_cell.angle_beta   90.00
_cell.angle_gamma   90.00
#
_symmetry.space_group_name_H-M   'P 1'
#
loop_
_entity.id
_entity.type
_entity.pdbx_description
1 polymer ?
#
loop_
_entity_poly.entity_id
_entity_poly.type
_entity_poly.pdbx_seq_one_letter_code
_entity_poly.pdbx_strand_id
1 'polypeptide(L)'
;MKFPSRALLTAILLTVSALPLTHAQSGPVGKRVFESNCAMCHTASPDLRSLMGPGLHGVVGRKIGGVPGFGYSAALAGLAAQGKAWTADELARYLADPARFAPGTTMPVNVADAAERAELVRYLAQLTGGKPPVVAPQPASRTNGATGAKAADEPGHWSADRPGRIHALKVSQLPKPYATESASNSPKTVPRPEGTLPSVPDGFGVQLWARDADRGRVMVKAPNGDIFISSTPKRLVKVFRSSTGDTADTISTFASGMDRPFGMAFWPVGPDPKYLYVAFVNSIVRYPYRNGDLVATGAPEVVVSRLSAAVGAHSSRTLAFSNDGRTLFLSIGSATNVAEGIGRTPPEPIAAWEARHGMGAAWGEEEGHALVLAFDPDGSNRRTFATGLRNCVGMYVHPRSGDLICSVNERDLLGDNLPPDYLTRVKPGAFYGWPWYYIGAHEDPRLAGHRPDLRNKVTTPDLLLMAHSAPLGMVMYEAPAHGPAAFPRAYDGDLFLAFHGSWNRHTRTGSKVVRVLMKNGVPTGRYQDFMTGFVISDQEVWGRPSSVAVQNDGSLLVDDDVTGEIWRVFPK
;
A
#
# COMPACT_ATOMS: atom_id res chain seq x y z
N MET A 1 20.42 -54.71 -72.79
CA MET A 1 21.07 -54.59 -71.46
C MET A 1 20.14 -53.80 -70.54
N LYS A 2 19.82 -54.41 -69.39
CA LYS A 2 19.21 -53.89 -68.15
C LYS A 2 17.90 -53.06 -68.20
N PHE A 3 16.93 -53.65 -67.50
CA PHE A 3 15.56 -53.30 -67.14
C PHE A 3 15.34 -51.95 -66.42
N PRO A 4 14.07 -51.51 -66.30
CA PRO A 4 13.61 -50.14 -66.09
C PRO A 4 13.27 -49.85 -64.62
N SER A 5 12.88 -48.62 -64.27
CA SER A 5 12.12 -48.37 -63.04
C SER A 5 11.26 -47.12 -63.09
N ARG A 6 9.99 -47.36 -62.81
CA ARG A 6 8.89 -46.41 -62.59
C ARG A 6 9.16 -45.56 -61.35
N ALA A 7 8.85 -44.28 -61.41
CA ALA A 7 8.73 -43.43 -60.23
C ALA A 7 7.42 -43.74 -59.49
N LEU A 8 7.53 -44.08 -58.20
CA LEU A 8 6.40 -44.20 -57.27
C LEU A 8 6.84 -43.66 -55.90
N LEU A 9 5.90 -43.00 -55.22
CA LEU A 9 5.90 -42.51 -53.83
C LEU A 9 6.80 -41.29 -53.56
N THR A 10 6.42 -40.32 -52.70
CA THR A 10 5.74 -40.49 -51.41
C THR A 10 5.05 -39.18 -50.99
N ALA A 11 3.78 -39.24 -50.60
CA ALA A 11 3.12 -38.15 -49.86
C ALA A 11 3.57 -38.21 -48.39
N ILE A 12 4.20 -37.14 -47.92
CA ILE A 12 4.59 -36.99 -46.50
C ILE A 12 3.39 -36.44 -45.74
N LEU A 13 2.74 -37.29 -44.94
CA LEU A 13 1.85 -36.86 -43.86
C LEU A 13 2.72 -36.33 -42.71
N LEU A 14 2.69 -35.02 -42.47
CA LEU A 14 3.23 -34.40 -41.25
C LEU A 14 2.18 -34.51 -40.14
N THR A 15 2.34 -35.48 -39.25
CA THR A 15 1.63 -35.53 -37.97
C THR A 15 2.25 -34.50 -37.03
N VAL A 16 1.57 -33.37 -36.83
CA VAL A 16 1.91 -32.40 -35.78
C VAL A 16 1.45 -32.97 -34.44
N SER A 17 2.37 -33.57 -33.68
CA SER A 17 2.16 -33.87 -32.27
C SER A 17 2.11 -32.56 -31.48
N ALA A 18 0.91 -32.15 -31.07
CA ALA A 18 0.72 -31.04 -30.14
C ALA A 18 1.24 -31.43 -28.75
N LEU A 19 2.44 -30.97 -28.41
CA LEU A 19 2.92 -30.93 -27.03
C LEU A 19 2.27 -29.73 -26.34
N PRO A 20 1.68 -29.88 -25.14
CA PRO A 20 1.17 -28.75 -24.39
C PRO A 20 2.34 -27.87 -23.94
N LEU A 21 2.39 -26.64 -24.45
CA LEU A 21 3.29 -25.59 -23.99
C LEU A 21 2.89 -25.16 -22.58
N THR A 22 3.40 -25.88 -21.58
CA THR A 22 3.46 -25.39 -20.20
C THR A 22 4.53 -24.30 -20.13
N HIS A 23 4.11 -23.03 -20.11
CA HIS A 23 5.00 -21.92 -19.78
C HIS A 23 5.36 -22.01 -18.29
N ALA A 24 6.43 -22.74 -17.98
CA ALA A 24 7.00 -22.81 -16.64
C ALA A 24 7.59 -21.45 -16.24
N GLN A 25 6.97 -20.79 -15.25
CA GLN A 25 7.57 -19.65 -14.56
C GLN A 25 8.76 -20.12 -13.74
N SER A 26 9.98 -20.01 -14.28
CA SER A 26 11.18 -20.64 -13.73
C SER A 26 11.88 -19.80 -12.65
N GLY A 27 11.33 -19.87 -11.44
CA GLY A 27 12.06 -19.72 -10.17
C GLY A 27 11.65 -20.85 -9.23
N PRO A 28 12.48 -21.29 -8.26
CA PRO A 28 12.09 -22.34 -7.32
C PRO A 28 10.78 -21.94 -6.63
N VAL A 29 9.78 -22.82 -6.60
CA VAL A 29 8.42 -22.54 -6.09
C VAL A 29 8.48 -21.84 -4.72
N GLY A 30 9.37 -22.28 -3.83
CA GLY A 30 9.55 -21.68 -2.51
C GLY A 30 10.00 -20.21 -2.51
N LYS A 31 10.85 -19.80 -3.46
CA LYS A 31 11.27 -18.40 -3.62
C LYS A 31 10.08 -17.54 -4.03
N ARG A 32 9.26 -18.02 -4.96
CA ARG A 32 8.05 -17.31 -5.41
C ARG A 32 7.02 -17.16 -4.28
N VAL A 33 6.82 -18.21 -3.48
CA VAL A 33 5.95 -18.17 -2.31
C VAL A 33 6.47 -17.16 -1.28
N PHE A 34 7.79 -17.13 -1.05
CA PHE A 34 8.43 -16.12 -0.19
C PHE A 34 8.17 -14.70 -0.70
N GLU A 35 8.45 -14.43 -1.98
CA GLU A 35 8.26 -13.11 -2.60
C GLU A 35 6.79 -12.66 -2.54
N SER A 36 5.86 -13.58 -2.73
CA SER A 36 4.42 -13.27 -2.80
C SER A 36 3.76 -13.08 -1.44
N ASN A 37 4.25 -13.77 -0.40
CA ASN A 37 3.55 -13.89 0.89
C ASN A 37 4.38 -13.40 2.08
N CYS A 38 5.71 -13.41 1.98
CA CYS A 38 6.60 -13.17 3.11
C CYS A 38 7.47 -11.92 2.93
N ALA A 39 7.86 -11.58 1.70
CA ALA A 39 8.83 -10.51 1.42
C ALA A 39 8.34 -9.09 1.81
N MET A 40 7.03 -8.89 1.94
CA MET A 40 6.47 -7.65 2.50
C MET A 40 6.93 -7.41 3.95
N CYS A 41 7.07 -8.48 4.73
CA CYS A 41 7.37 -8.40 6.16
C CYS A 41 8.78 -8.88 6.50
N HIS A 42 9.45 -9.64 5.63
CA HIS A 42 10.70 -10.31 5.95
C HIS A 42 11.73 -10.11 4.86
N THR A 43 13.01 -10.03 5.23
CA THR A 43 14.12 -10.11 4.28
C THR A 43 14.66 -11.54 4.20
N ALA A 44 15.29 -11.87 3.06
CA ALA A 44 16.06 -13.10 2.86
C ALA A 44 17.58 -12.86 2.85
N SER A 45 18.01 -11.63 3.19
CA SER A 45 19.39 -11.18 3.06
C SER A 45 20.28 -11.63 4.24
N PRO A 46 21.58 -11.92 4.01
CA PRO A 46 22.52 -12.35 5.05
C PRO A 46 22.74 -11.36 6.21
N ASP A 47 22.41 -10.09 6.02
CA ASP A 47 22.52 -9.03 7.03
C ASP A 47 21.43 -9.10 8.12
N LEU A 48 20.50 -10.05 8.03
CA LEU A 48 19.38 -10.24 8.96
C LEU A 48 18.50 -8.99 9.15
N ARG A 49 18.49 -8.07 8.18
CA ARG A 49 17.72 -6.84 8.27
C ARG A 49 16.24 -7.14 8.52
N SER A 50 15.67 -6.53 9.56
CA SER A 50 14.25 -6.67 9.87
C SER A 50 13.41 -5.63 9.12
N LEU A 51 12.22 -6.02 8.65
CA LEU A 51 11.17 -5.10 8.19
C LEU A 51 10.07 -5.05 9.27
N MET A 52 8.82 -5.35 8.92
CA MET A 52 7.75 -5.62 9.90
C MET A 52 8.00 -6.91 10.70
N GLY A 53 8.70 -7.87 10.11
CA GLY A 53 9.10 -9.15 10.67
C GLY A 53 10.63 -9.32 10.68
N PRO A 54 11.17 -10.31 11.41
CA PRO A 54 12.61 -10.53 11.51
C PRO A 54 13.20 -11.02 10.19
N GLY A 55 14.45 -10.68 9.88
CA GLY A 55 15.15 -11.24 8.72
C GLY A 55 15.26 -12.76 8.79
N LEU A 56 14.99 -13.45 7.70
CA LEU A 56 14.84 -14.93 7.65
C LEU A 56 16.06 -15.68 7.11
N HIS A 57 17.15 -14.99 6.76
CA HIS A 57 18.38 -15.69 6.40
C HIS A 57 18.88 -16.53 7.58
N GLY A 58 19.25 -17.77 7.29
CA GLY A 58 19.65 -18.78 8.26
C GLY A 58 18.53 -19.18 9.23
N VAL A 59 17.25 -18.92 8.91
CA VAL A 59 16.17 -19.14 9.88
C VAL A 59 16.09 -20.60 10.33
N VAL A 60 16.26 -21.56 9.42
CA VAL A 60 16.30 -22.99 9.77
C VAL A 60 17.62 -23.30 10.49
N GLY A 61 17.53 -23.81 11.71
CA GLY A 61 18.64 -24.07 12.62
C GLY A 61 18.97 -22.91 13.56
N ARG A 62 18.42 -21.71 13.33
CA ARG A 62 18.66 -20.55 14.20
C ARG A 62 17.72 -20.53 15.39
N LYS A 63 18.23 -20.01 16.51
CA LYS A 63 17.47 -19.80 17.74
C LYS A 63 16.16 -19.03 17.46
N ILE A 64 15.04 -19.52 17.98
CA ILE A 64 13.77 -18.80 17.97
C ILE A 64 13.97 -17.49 18.75
N GLY A 65 13.43 -16.38 18.25
CA GLY A 65 13.67 -15.07 18.87
C GLY A 65 15.11 -14.54 18.69
N GLY A 66 15.87 -15.10 17.74
CA GLY A 66 17.31 -14.89 17.65
C GLY A 66 17.80 -13.68 16.84
N VAL A 67 16.92 -12.86 16.26
CA VAL A 67 17.34 -11.64 15.53
C VAL A 67 17.50 -10.48 16.53
N PRO A 68 18.72 -9.91 16.68
CA PRO A 68 18.94 -8.80 17.60
C PRO A 68 18.07 -7.59 17.26
N GLY A 69 17.54 -6.91 18.29
CA GLY A 69 16.75 -5.70 18.14
C GLY A 69 15.32 -5.90 17.65
N PHE A 70 14.91 -7.12 17.31
CA PHE A 70 13.54 -7.40 16.90
C PHE A 70 12.63 -7.73 18.10
N GLY A 71 11.47 -7.09 18.17
CA GLY A 71 10.46 -7.34 19.22
C GLY A 71 9.63 -8.58 18.95
N TYR A 72 9.80 -9.64 19.74
CA TYR A 72 9.06 -10.90 19.59
C TYR A 72 7.85 -10.96 20.53
N SER A 73 6.81 -11.71 20.13
CA SER A 73 5.67 -12.00 21.00
C SER A 73 6.09 -12.80 22.23
N ALA A 74 5.31 -12.72 23.31
CA ALA A 74 5.59 -13.44 24.56
C ALA A 74 5.74 -14.95 24.34
N ALA A 75 4.95 -15.55 23.44
CA ALA A 75 5.05 -16.97 23.10
C ALA A 75 6.40 -17.31 22.43
N LEU A 76 6.83 -16.54 21.44
CA LEU A 76 8.13 -16.75 20.78
C LEU A 76 9.31 -16.44 21.71
N ALA A 77 9.18 -15.41 22.56
CA ALA A 77 10.17 -15.09 23.58
C ALA A 77 10.30 -16.23 24.63
N GLY A 78 9.19 -16.87 25.01
CA GLY A 78 9.20 -18.04 25.88
C GLY A 78 9.94 -19.23 25.27
N LEU A 79 9.73 -19.51 23.97
CA LEU A 79 10.48 -20.54 23.24
C LEU A 79 11.97 -20.18 23.12
N ALA A 80 12.28 -18.89 22.91
CA ALA A 80 13.64 -18.38 22.88
C ALA A 80 14.37 -18.57 24.23
N ALA A 81 13.68 -18.33 25.35
CA ALA A 81 14.20 -18.52 26.70
C ALA A 81 14.52 -20.00 27.00
N GLN A 82 13.76 -20.93 26.40
CA GLN A 82 14.01 -22.37 26.47
C GLN A 82 15.17 -22.84 25.56
N GLY A 83 15.82 -21.92 24.82
CA GLY A 83 16.92 -22.26 23.93
C GLY A 83 16.50 -22.98 22.64
N LYS A 84 15.21 -22.99 22.30
CA LYS A 84 14.74 -23.67 21.08
C LYS A 84 15.25 -22.98 19.82
N ALA A 85 15.50 -23.78 18.78
CA ALA A 85 15.86 -23.32 17.44
C ALA A 85 14.79 -23.75 16.45
N TRP A 86 14.64 -23.03 15.34
CA TRP A 86 13.71 -23.38 14.28
C TRP A 86 14.17 -24.64 13.56
N THR A 87 13.49 -25.75 13.75
CA THR A 87 13.56 -26.87 12.79
C THR A 87 12.71 -26.59 11.55
N ALA A 88 12.97 -27.30 10.44
CA ALA A 88 12.13 -27.22 9.24
C ALA A 88 10.66 -27.54 9.56
N ASP A 89 10.41 -28.54 10.42
CA ASP A 89 9.08 -28.94 10.84
C ASP A 89 8.40 -27.88 11.73
N GLU A 90 9.13 -27.29 12.68
CA GLU A 90 8.57 -26.21 13.50
C GLU A 90 8.25 -24.97 12.67
N LEU A 91 9.13 -24.62 11.72
CA LEU A 91 8.89 -23.53 10.80
C LEU A 91 7.66 -23.81 9.92
N ALA A 92 7.50 -25.04 9.42
CA ALA A 92 6.32 -25.45 8.68
C ALA A 92 5.03 -25.38 9.53
N ARG A 93 5.07 -25.78 10.80
CA ARG A 93 3.90 -25.66 11.70
C ARG A 93 3.56 -24.21 12.00
N TYR A 94 4.57 -23.36 12.23
CA TYR A 94 4.38 -21.93 12.43
C TYR A 94 3.80 -21.27 11.17
N LEU A 95 4.30 -21.60 9.98
CA LEU A 95 3.80 -21.05 8.72
C LEU A 95 2.39 -21.53 8.37
N ALA A 96 1.95 -22.71 8.84
CA ALA A 96 0.59 -23.19 8.62
C ALA A 96 -0.44 -22.36 9.39
N ASP A 97 -0.13 -22.05 10.65
CA ASP A 97 -1.00 -21.30 11.56
C ASP A 97 -0.17 -20.57 12.63
N PRO A 98 0.31 -19.34 12.32
CA PRO A 98 1.19 -18.59 13.23
C PRO A 98 0.52 -18.26 14.56
N ALA A 99 -0.77 -17.90 14.52
CA ALA A 99 -1.54 -17.52 15.71
C ALA A 99 -1.71 -18.71 16.67
N ARG A 100 -1.93 -19.91 16.15
CA ARG A 100 -2.01 -21.13 16.95
C ARG A 100 -0.66 -21.56 17.50
N PHE A 101 0.41 -21.48 16.70
CA PHE A 101 1.74 -21.91 17.13
C PHE A 101 2.34 -20.94 18.17
N ALA A 102 2.18 -19.64 17.97
CA ALA A 102 2.65 -18.62 18.89
C ALA A 102 1.56 -17.55 19.15
N PRO A 103 0.69 -17.78 20.14
CA PRO A 103 -0.34 -16.83 20.52
C PRO A 103 0.21 -15.42 20.76
N GLY A 104 -0.47 -14.42 20.20
CA GLY A 104 -0.04 -13.01 20.25
C GLY A 104 1.09 -12.65 19.29
N THR A 105 1.47 -13.53 18.36
CA THR A 105 2.36 -13.15 17.24
C THR A 105 1.69 -12.12 16.33
N THR A 106 2.48 -11.17 15.82
CA THR A 106 2.04 -10.15 14.86
C THR A 106 2.14 -10.60 13.41
N MET A 107 2.59 -11.85 13.14
CA MET A 107 2.66 -12.40 11.80
C MET A 107 1.25 -12.61 11.22
N PRO A 108 0.82 -11.80 10.22
CA PRO A 108 -0.56 -11.80 9.76
C PRO A 108 -0.80 -12.75 8.59
N VAL A 109 0.26 -13.34 8.03
CA VAL A 109 0.24 -14.20 6.85
C VAL A 109 0.54 -15.63 7.24
N ASN A 110 -0.28 -16.58 6.79
CA ASN A 110 -0.01 -18.00 6.82
C ASN A 110 0.11 -18.57 5.39
N VAL A 111 0.75 -19.72 5.26
CA VAL A 111 0.84 -20.48 3.99
C VAL A 111 0.04 -21.75 4.17
N ALA A 112 -1.26 -21.69 3.84
CA ALA A 112 -2.20 -22.78 4.11
C ALA A 112 -1.90 -24.04 3.28
N ASP A 113 -1.55 -23.86 1.99
CA ASP A 113 -1.22 -24.97 1.11
C ASP A 113 0.05 -25.71 1.58
N ALA A 114 -0.06 -27.03 1.75
CA ALA A 114 1.01 -27.84 2.32
C ALA A 114 2.20 -28.01 1.36
N ALA A 115 1.95 -28.07 0.05
CA ALA A 115 3.01 -28.22 -0.95
C ALA A 115 3.79 -26.91 -1.09
N GLU A 116 3.11 -25.77 -1.23
CA GLU A 116 3.75 -24.45 -1.27
C GLU A 116 4.55 -24.15 0.00
N ARG A 117 4.01 -24.53 1.16
CA ARG A 117 4.71 -24.35 2.44
C ARG A 117 5.97 -25.22 2.53
N ALA A 118 5.93 -26.46 2.06
CA ALA A 118 7.10 -27.33 2.02
C ALA A 118 8.20 -26.76 1.10
N GLU A 119 7.81 -26.24 -0.07
CA GLU A 119 8.71 -25.55 -1.00
C GLU A 119 9.33 -24.29 -0.37
N LEU A 120 8.51 -23.46 0.31
CA LEU A 120 8.98 -22.27 1.02
C LEU A 120 10.00 -22.61 2.11
N VAL A 121 9.72 -23.62 2.94
CA VAL A 121 10.65 -24.06 3.99
C VAL A 121 11.97 -24.54 3.37
N ARG A 122 11.93 -25.26 2.25
CA ARG A 122 13.14 -25.69 1.54
C ARG A 122 13.94 -24.50 1.01
N TYR A 123 13.28 -23.49 0.45
CA TYR A 123 13.94 -22.26 0.03
C TYR A 123 14.59 -21.53 1.21
N LEU A 124 13.88 -21.35 2.33
CA LEU A 124 14.43 -20.71 3.52
C LEU A 124 15.60 -21.49 4.14
N ALA A 125 15.56 -22.82 4.08
CA ALA A 125 16.67 -23.67 4.51
C ALA A 125 17.94 -23.50 3.65
N GLN A 126 17.78 -23.08 2.38
CA GLN A 126 18.91 -22.81 1.48
C GLN A 126 19.55 -21.43 1.72
N LEU A 127 18.89 -20.54 2.46
CA LEU A 127 19.43 -19.22 2.83
C LEU A 127 20.47 -19.38 3.95
N THR A 128 21.58 -20.07 3.66
CA THR A 128 22.69 -20.28 4.60
C THR A 128 24.01 -19.86 3.97
N GLY A 129 24.89 -19.24 4.75
CA GLY A 129 26.19 -18.78 4.27
C GLY A 129 26.18 -17.39 3.63
N GLY A 130 27.28 -16.65 3.83
CA GLY A 130 27.44 -15.25 3.46
C GLY A 130 27.88 -14.43 4.68
N LYS A 131 29.10 -13.89 4.64
CA LYS A 131 29.58 -12.99 5.70
C LYS A 131 28.83 -11.66 5.51
N PRO A 132 28.18 -11.10 6.55
CA PRO A 132 27.59 -9.77 6.41
C PRO A 132 28.69 -8.80 5.97
N PRO A 133 28.42 -7.84 5.06
CA PRO A 133 29.34 -6.73 4.90
C PRO A 133 29.52 -6.11 6.29
N VAL A 134 30.78 -5.94 6.69
CA VAL A 134 31.12 -5.32 7.97
C VAL A 134 30.73 -3.85 7.88
N VAL A 135 29.49 -3.56 8.25
CA VAL A 135 29.14 -2.25 8.78
C VAL A 135 29.56 -2.30 10.23
N ALA A 136 30.52 -1.45 10.60
CA ALA A 136 31.02 -1.38 11.95
C ALA A 136 29.86 -1.24 12.96
N PRO A 137 29.86 -1.97 14.08
CA PRO A 137 28.82 -1.84 15.08
C PRO A 137 28.86 -0.40 15.61
N GLN A 138 27.84 0.39 15.29
CA GLN A 138 27.56 1.57 16.10
C GLN A 138 27.15 1.07 17.48
N PRO A 139 27.79 1.54 18.56
CA PRO A 139 27.44 1.11 19.89
C PRO A 139 25.97 1.47 20.12
N ALA A 140 25.17 0.48 20.53
CA ALA A 140 23.84 0.69 21.04
C ALA A 140 23.94 1.61 22.26
N SER A 141 23.75 2.91 22.04
CA SER A 141 23.49 3.87 23.09
C SER A 141 22.12 3.54 23.65
N ARG A 142 22.10 2.69 24.69
CA ARG A 142 20.98 2.65 25.63
C ARG A 142 20.98 3.95 26.41
N THR A 143 20.34 4.98 25.87
CA THR A 143 19.81 6.06 26.70
C THR A 143 18.36 5.74 27.03
N ASN A 144 18.19 4.97 28.10
CA ASN A 144 17.01 5.12 28.92
C ASN A 144 17.07 6.51 29.56
N GLY A 145 16.10 7.37 29.22
CA GLY A 145 15.70 8.51 30.05
C GLY A 145 16.07 9.91 29.55
N ALA A 146 15.11 10.82 29.77
CA ALA A 146 15.16 12.29 29.72
C ALA A 146 14.98 12.89 28.30
N THR A 147 13.92 13.63 27.94
CA THR A 147 12.98 14.46 28.71
C THR A 147 11.71 14.69 27.87
N GLY A 148 10.51 14.62 28.47
CA GLY A 148 9.23 14.86 27.78
C GLY A 148 9.02 16.28 27.24
N ALA A 149 10.02 17.16 27.33
CA ALA A 149 9.97 18.53 26.82
C ALA A 149 10.67 18.71 25.45
N LYS A 150 11.68 17.90 25.10
CA LYS A 150 12.41 18.06 23.82
C LYS A 150 11.73 17.37 22.63
N ALA A 151 10.96 16.30 22.86
CA ALA A 151 10.28 15.56 21.79
C ALA A 151 9.11 16.35 21.18
N ALA A 152 8.44 17.20 21.96
CA ALA A 152 7.31 18.01 21.50
C ALA A 152 7.68 19.06 20.43
N ASP A 153 8.96 19.45 20.35
CA ASP A 153 9.46 20.41 19.37
C ASP A 153 9.93 19.76 18.05
N GLU A 154 9.90 18.42 17.96
CA GLU A 154 10.27 17.73 16.72
C GLU A 154 9.21 17.94 15.62
N PRO A 155 9.60 18.26 14.38
CA PRO A 155 8.66 18.41 13.27
C PRO A 155 7.74 17.18 13.14
N GLY A 156 6.43 17.41 13.13
CA GLY A 156 5.46 16.33 12.94
C GLY A 156 5.22 15.39 14.13
N HIS A 157 5.80 15.66 15.30
CA HIS A 157 5.55 14.85 16.49
C HIS A 157 4.06 14.83 16.86
N TRP A 158 3.52 13.63 17.11
CA TRP A 158 2.09 13.38 17.38
C TRP A 158 1.53 14.20 18.54
N SER A 159 2.33 14.44 19.59
CA SER A 159 1.87 15.18 20.78
C SER A 159 1.50 16.64 20.49
N ALA A 160 1.96 17.18 19.36
CA ALA A 160 1.61 18.53 18.92
C ALA A 160 0.39 18.54 17.97
N ASP A 161 -0.16 17.38 17.60
CA ASP A 161 -1.31 17.28 16.72
C ASP A 161 -2.59 17.79 17.38
N ARG A 162 -3.26 18.70 16.68
CA ARG A 162 -4.51 19.30 17.14
C ARG A 162 -5.31 19.78 15.93
N PRO A 163 -6.65 19.65 15.94
CA PRO A 163 -7.47 20.18 14.87
C PRO A 163 -7.15 21.66 14.62
N GLY A 164 -7.07 22.04 13.34
CA GLY A 164 -6.76 23.41 12.93
C GLY A 164 -5.28 23.69 12.66
N ARG A 165 -4.35 22.87 13.15
CA ARG A 165 -2.90 23.05 12.93
C ARG A 165 -2.57 22.98 11.43
N ILE A 166 -1.89 24.00 10.92
CA ILE A 166 -1.47 24.07 9.51
C ILE A 166 -0.01 23.62 9.35
N HIS A 167 0.23 22.82 8.32
CA HIS A 167 1.54 22.37 7.88
C HIS A 167 1.85 22.91 6.47
N ALA A 168 3.12 23.23 6.21
CA ALA A 168 3.59 23.80 4.94
C ALA A 168 5.06 23.42 4.69
N LEU A 169 5.31 22.16 4.31
CA LEU A 169 6.66 21.65 4.07
C LEU A 169 7.17 22.11 2.70
N LYS A 170 8.46 22.45 2.61
CA LYS A 170 9.11 22.91 1.38
C LYS A 170 10.34 22.08 1.04
N VAL A 171 10.57 21.87 -0.26
CA VAL A 171 11.75 21.15 -0.77
C VAL A 171 13.05 21.77 -0.26
N SER A 172 13.13 23.10 -0.20
CA SER A 172 14.33 23.83 0.26
C SER A 172 14.64 23.65 1.76
N GLN A 173 13.72 23.06 2.53
CA GLN A 173 13.84 22.86 3.98
C GLN A 173 14.04 21.39 4.34
N LEU A 174 14.17 20.50 3.35
CA LEU A 174 14.37 19.08 3.62
C LEU A 174 15.72 18.86 4.31
N PRO A 175 15.77 18.04 5.38
CA PRO A 175 17.04 17.68 5.99
C PRO A 175 17.88 16.86 5.01
N LYS A 176 19.19 16.79 5.28
CA LYS A 176 20.08 15.87 4.56
C LYS A 176 19.71 14.42 4.88
N PRO A 177 19.91 13.47 3.96
CA PRO A 177 19.82 12.05 4.29
C PRO A 177 20.66 11.70 5.52
N TYR A 178 20.09 10.89 6.41
CA TYR A 178 20.72 10.43 7.66
C TYR A 178 21.02 11.55 8.67
N ALA A 179 20.33 12.69 8.59
CA ALA A 179 20.39 13.72 9.62
C ALA A 179 19.93 13.20 11.00
N THR A 180 19.06 12.18 11.01
CA THR A 180 18.79 11.33 12.17
C THR A 180 18.91 9.86 11.78
N GLU A 181 19.08 8.99 12.77
CA GLU A 181 18.94 7.54 12.55
C GLU A 181 17.49 7.21 12.16
N SER A 182 17.31 6.13 11.40
CA SER A 182 15.98 5.58 11.14
C SER A 182 15.62 4.58 12.23
N ALA A 183 14.34 4.52 12.62
CA ALA A 183 13.85 3.56 13.60
C ALA A 183 12.98 2.49 12.96
N SER A 184 12.88 1.32 13.61
CA SER A 184 11.76 0.40 13.40
C SER A 184 10.86 0.44 14.64
N ASN A 185 9.75 1.15 14.52
CA ASN A 185 8.81 1.47 15.60
C ASN A 185 7.36 1.19 15.16
N SER A 186 7.07 -0.07 14.82
CA SER A 186 5.71 -0.50 14.49
C SER A 186 4.71 -0.16 15.60
N PRO A 187 3.54 0.41 15.28
CA PRO A 187 2.54 0.78 16.29
C PRO A 187 2.01 -0.46 17.01
N LYS A 188 1.99 -0.38 18.34
CA LYS A 188 1.23 -1.29 19.19
C LYS A 188 -0.20 -0.77 19.30
N THR A 189 -1.14 -1.44 18.66
CA THR A 189 -2.56 -1.12 18.82
C THR A 189 -3.03 -1.53 20.22
N VAL A 190 -3.66 -0.61 20.93
CA VAL A 190 -4.30 -0.85 22.24
C VAL A 190 -5.80 -0.55 22.16
N PRO A 191 -6.62 -1.07 23.09
CA PRO A 191 -8.03 -0.71 23.14
C PRO A 191 -8.22 0.81 23.25
N ARG A 192 -9.27 1.32 22.59
CA ARG A 192 -9.67 2.72 22.75
C ARG A 192 -10.01 2.98 24.23
N PRO A 193 -9.40 4.01 24.86
CA PRO A 193 -9.74 4.36 26.23
C PRO A 193 -11.22 4.73 26.35
N GLU A 194 -11.86 4.30 27.44
CA GLU A 194 -13.29 4.51 27.65
C GLU A 194 -13.65 6.00 27.58
N GLY A 195 -14.78 6.31 26.92
CA GLY A 195 -15.25 7.68 26.72
C GLY A 195 -14.39 8.54 25.78
N THR A 196 -13.26 8.04 25.27
CA THR A 196 -12.40 8.81 24.38
C THR A 196 -12.97 8.85 22.98
N LEU A 197 -13.12 10.07 22.45
CA LEU A 197 -13.45 10.35 21.06
C LEU A 197 -12.25 11.01 20.39
N PRO A 198 -12.07 10.81 19.07
CA PRO A 198 -11.12 11.59 18.30
C PRO A 198 -11.50 13.08 18.32
N SER A 199 -10.50 13.95 18.24
CA SER A 199 -10.69 15.41 18.25
C SER A 199 -10.93 15.93 16.84
N VAL A 200 -11.91 16.81 16.65
CA VAL A 200 -12.27 17.48 15.39
C VAL A 200 -12.32 19.00 15.59
N PRO A 201 -12.33 19.84 14.54
CA PRO A 201 -12.37 21.28 14.72
C PRO A 201 -13.64 21.76 15.41
N ASP A 202 -13.60 22.95 16.00
CA ASP A 202 -14.78 23.58 16.58
C ASP A 202 -15.92 23.70 15.54
N GLY A 203 -17.16 23.55 16.01
CA GLY A 203 -18.34 23.48 15.15
C GLY A 203 -18.60 22.10 14.53
N PHE A 204 -17.75 21.10 14.78
CA PHE A 204 -18.01 19.71 14.39
C PHE A 204 -18.30 18.80 15.60
N GLY A 205 -19.11 17.79 15.35
CA GLY A 205 -19.32 16.62 16.18
C GLY A 205 -18.69 15.38 15.53
N VAL A 206 -18.39 14.39 16.35
CA VAL A 206 -18.00 13.06 15.90
C VAL A 206 -18.81 12.01 16.64
N GLN A 207 -19.26 10.98 15.91
CA GLN A 207 -19.92 9.81 16.47
C GLN A 207 -19.47 8.56 15.77
N LEU A 208 -19.67 7.41 16.41
CA LEU A 208 -19.49 6.12 15.76
C LEU A 208 -20.63 5.89 14.76
N TRP A 209 -20.28 5.65 13.50
CA TRP A 209 -21.22 5.37 12.41
C TRP A 209 -21.52 3.88 12.25
N ALA A 210 -20.46 3.07 12.30
CA ALA A 210 -20.54 1.62 12.18
C ALA A 210 -19.31 0.94 12.80
N ARG A 211 -19.40 -0.38 12.98
CA ARG A 211 -18.25 -1.24 13.29
C ARG A 211 -18.08 -2.29 12.21
N ASP A 212 -16.89 -2.38 11.64
CA ASP A 212 -16.47 -3.43 10.75
C ASP A 212 -15.62 -4.48 11.46
N ALA A 213 -16.22 -5.64 11.77
CA ALA A 213 -15.49 -6.77 12.35
C ALA A 213 -14.37 -7.31 11.44
N ASP A 214 -14.45 -7.05 10.13
CA ASP A 214 -13.51 -7.54 9.12
C ASP A 214 -12.39 -6.55 8.81
N ARG A 215 -12.45 -5.36 9.40
CA ARG A 215 -11.39 -4.35 9.39
C ARG A 215 -10.89 -4.07 7.96
N GLY A 216 -11.83 -3.69 7.10
CA GLY A 216 -11.52 -3.20 5.77
C GLY A 216 -10.64 -1.95 5.82
N ARG A 217 -10.00 -1.62 4.69
CA ARG A 217 -8.97 -0.57 4.62
C ARG A 217 -9.29 0.56 3.66
N VAL A 218 -10.04 0.32 2.60
CA VAL A 218 -10.35 1.33 1.58
C VAL A 218 -11.85 1.36 1.33
N MET A 219 -12.42 2.55 1.41
CA MET A 219 -13.83 2.81 1.14
C MET A 219 -14.02 3.33 -0.28
N VAL A 220 -15.09 2.90 -0.93
CA VAL A 220 -15.67 3.58 -2.10
C VAL A 220 -17.17 3.75 -1.89
N LYS A 221 -17.70 4.93 -2.22
CA LYS A 221 -19.14 5.19 -2.13
C LYS A 221 -19.81 4.87 -3.46
N ALA A 222 -20.86 4.05 -3.42
CA ALA A 222 -21.76 3.83 -4.54
C ALA A 222 -22.70 5.05 -4.75
N PRO A 223 -23.24 5.28 -5.97
CA PRO A 223 -24.09 6.44 -6.22
C PRO A 223 -25.33 6.54 -5.32
N ASN A 224 -25.87 5.40 -4.88
CA ASN A 224 -27.00 5.36 -3.94
C ASN A 224 -26.63 5.68 -2.48
N GLY A 225 -25.35 5.91 -2.16
CA GLY A 225 -24.86 6.23 -0.82
C GLY A 225 -24.30 5.05 -0.02
N ASP A 226 -24.42 3.83 -0.53
CA ASP A 226 -23.82 2.66 0.12
C ASP A 226 -22.29 2.78 0.14
N ILE A 227 -21.68 2.38 1.26
CA ILE A 227 -20.23 2.39 1.43
C ILE A 227 -19.71 0.97 1.26
N PHE A 228 -18.86 0.78 0.26
CA PHE A 228 -18.18 -0.48 0.00
C PHE A 228 -16.79 -0.41 0.63
N ILE A 229 -16.42 -1.45 1.38
CA ILE A 229 -15.11 -1.52 2.05
C ILE A 229 -14.42 -2.85 1.72
N SER A 230 -13.20 -2.79 1.21
CA SER A 230 -12.38 -3.97 0.93
C SER A 230 -11.56 -4.37 2.13
N SER A 231 -11.59 -5.65 2.51
CA SER A 231 -10.66 -6.23 3.48
C SER A 231 -9.72 -7.20 2.78
N THR A 232 -8.48 -6.77 2.58
CA THR A 232 -7.39 -7.60 2.05
C THR A 232 -7.15 -8.86 2.89
N PRO A 233 -6.98 -8.80 4.23
CA PRO A 233 -6.72 -10.00 5.02
C PRO A 233 -7.92 -10.94 5.10
N LYS A 234 -9.16 -10.41 5.08
CA LYS A 234 -10.38 -11.23 5.10
C LYS A 234 -10.85 -11.67 3.72
N ARG A 235 -10.17 -11.22 2.65
CA ARG A 235 -10.41 -11.65 1.27
C ARG A 235 -11.85 -11.38 0.81
N LEU A 236 -12.39 -10.23 1.17
CA LEU A 236 -13.78 -9.88 0.93
C LEU A 236 -14.00 -8.38 0.71
N VAL A 237 -15.18 -8.04 0.19
CA VAL A 237 -15.73 -6.69 0.14
C VAL A 237 -17.06 -6.68 0.88
N LYS A 238 -17.27 -5.70 1.75
CA LYS A 238 -18.54 -5.47 2.47
C LYS A 238 -19.26 -4.25 1.94
N VAL A 239 -20.57 -4.23 2.13
CA VAL A 239 -21.44 -3.07 1.88
C VAL A 239 -22.06 -2.63 3.19
N PHE A 240 -22.00 -1.34 3.46
CA PHE A 240 -22.65 -0.68 4.58
C PHE A 240 -23.68 0.29 4.03
N ARG A 241 -24.93 0.11 4.41
CA ARG A 241 -26.05 0.99 4.04
C ARG A 241 -26.56 1.71 5.27
N SER A 242 -26.94 2.96 5.06
CA SER A 242 -27.62 3.79 6.04
C SER A 242 -28.92 4.32 5.44
N SER A 243 -30.04 4.10 6.11
CA SER A 243 -31.34 4.68 5.71
C SER A 243 -31.50 6.15 6.13
N THR A 244 -30.74 6.61 7.13
CA THR A 244 -30.86 7.97 7.71
C THR A 244 -29.63 8.86 7.47
N GLY A 245 -28.48 8.27 7.14
CA GLY A 245 -27.17 8.93 7.09
C GLY A 245 -26.39 8.83 8.41
N ASP A 246 -27.06 8.74 9.55
CA ASP A 246 -26.42 8.86 10.88
C ASP A 246 -25.65 7.62 11.33
N THR A 247 -26.11 6.43 10.95
CA THR A 247 -25.47 5.13 11.27
C THR A 247 -25.73 4.12 10.15
N ALA A 248 -24.83 3.15 9.95
CA ALA A 248 -25.14 2.01 9.08
C ALA A 248 -26.09 1.05 9.79
N ASP A 249 -27.27 0.82 9.22
CA ASP A 249 -28.29 -0.10 9.75
C ASP A 249 -28.27 -1.47 9.07
N THR A 250 -27.63 -1.57 7.91
CA THR A 250 -27.49 -2.80 7.15
C THR A 250 -26.04 -3.00 6.73
N ILE A 251 -25.49 -4.18 7.06
CA ILE A 251 -24.11 -4.56 6.71
C ILE A 251 -24.17 -5.94 6.04
N SER A 252 -23.60 -6.06 4.86
CA SER A 252 -23.58 -7.30 4.08
C SER A 252 -22.19 -7.58 3.52
N THR A 253 -21.87 -8.85 3.32
CA THR A 253 -20.71 -9.23 2.49
C THR A 253 -21.14 -9.20 1.03
N PHE A 254 -20.60 -8.26 0.25
CA PHE A 254 -20.88 -8.18 -1.19
C PHE A 254 -20.37 -9.42 -1.92
N ALA A 255 -19.09 -9.73 -1.69
CA ALA A 255 -18.41 -10.89 -2.24
C ALA A 255 -17.20 -11.26 -1.37
N SER A 256 -16.79 -12.53 -1.42
CA SER A 256 -15.70 -13.09 -0.63
C SER A 256 -14.86 -14.09 -1.43
N GLY A 257 -13.77 -14.59 -0.83
CA GLY A 257 -12.85 -15.54 -1.48
C GLY A 257 -11.84 -14.89 -2.44
N MET A 258 -11.77 -13.56 -2.46
CA MET A 258 -10.96 -12.76 -3.36
C MET A 258 -9.45 -12.92 -3.10
N ASP A 259 -8.59 -12.74 -4.10
CA ASP A 259 -7.14 -12.69 -3.88
C ASP A 259 -6.72 -11.27 -3.47
N ARG A 260 -6.63 -11.03 -2.15
CA ARG A 260 -6.12 -9.78 -1.56
C ARG A 260 -6.74 -8.53 -2.23
N PRO A 261 -8.06 -8.34 -2.13
CA PRO A 261 -8.73 -7.18 -2.74
C PRO A 261 -8.27 -5.89 -2.07
N PHE A 262 -8.19 -4.81 -2.85
CA PHE A 262 -7.85 -3.48 -2.34
C PHE A 262 -8.67 -2.37 -3.03
N GLY A 263 -8.27 -1.91 -4.22
CA GLY A 263 -8.93 -0.81 -4.90
C GLY A 263 -10.25 -1.24 -5.52
N MET A 264 -11.22 -0.33 -5.49
CA MET A 264 -12.55 -0.54 -6.05
C MET A 264 -13.00 0.70 -6.81
N ALA A 265 -13.76 0.51 -7.89
CA ALA A 265 -14.35 1.61 -8.65
C ALA A 265 -15.64 1.17 -9.36
N PHE A 266 -16.64 2.03 -9.39
CA PHE A 266 -17.89 1.79 -10.12
C PHE A 266 -17.77 2.24 -11.57
N TRP A 267 -18.36 1.47 -12.50
CA TRP A 267 -18.37 1.79 -13.92
C TRP A 267 -19.67 1.35 -14.63
N PRO A 268 -20.22 2.11 -15.60
CA PRO A 268 -19.79 3.44 -16.02
C PRO A 268 -19.84 4.47 -14.90
N VAL A 269 -19.00 5.50 -14.99
CA VAL A 269 -19.00 6.62 -14.02
C VAL A 269 -20.32 7.37 -14.14
N GLY A 270 -20.96 7.65 -13.03
CA GLY A 270 -22.23 8.37 -12.99
C GLY A 270 -23.24 7.72 -12.06
N PRO A 271 -24.53 8.08 -12.19
CA PRO A 271 -25.56 7.64 -11.27
C PRO A 271 -25.88 6.15 -11.40
N ASP A 272 -25.72 5.52 -12.57
CA ASP A 272 -26.21 4.15 -12.84
C ASP A 272 -25.11 3.19 -13.31
N PRO A 273 -24.11 2.86 -12.46
CA PRO A 273 -23.06 1.91 -12.79
C PRO A 273 -23.65 0.54 -13.09
N LYS A 274 -22.95 -0.22 -13.91
CA LYS A 274 -23.27 -1.61 -14.28
C LYS A 274 -22.34 -2.62 -13.65
N TYR A 275 -21.20 -2.15 -13.14
CA TYR A 275 -20.15 -2.98 -12.60
C TYR A 275 -19.47 -2.32 -11.41
N LEU A 276 -19.08 -3.15 -10.45
CA LEU A 276 -18.05 -2.85 -9.46
C LEU A 276 -16.74 -3.51 -9.92
N TYR A 277 -15.76 -2.70 -10.28
CA TYR A 277 -14.39 -3.17 -10.54
C TYR A 277 -13.67 -3.34 -9.21
N VAL A 278 -12.94 -4.45 -9.07
CA VAL A 278 -12.12 -4.75 -7.90
C VAL A 278 -10.73 -5.15 -8.38
N ALA A 279 -9.72 -4.44 -7.89
CA ALA A 279 -8.34 -4.81 -8.10
C ALA A 279 -7.90 -5.80 -7.02
N PHE A 280 -7.44 -6.94 -7.50
CA PHE A 280 -6.65 -7.90 -6.74
C PHE A 280 -5.18 -7.55 -6.89
N VAL A 281 -4.36 -8.18 -6.07
CA VAL A 281 -2.92 -7.97 -6.03
C VAL A 281 -2.21 -8.10 -7.39
N ASN A 282 -2.69 -8.97 -8.28
CA ASN A 282 -2.11 -9.18 -9.61
C ASN A 282 -3.14 -9.29 -10.75
N SER A 283 -4.39 -8.94 -10.52
CA SER A 283 -5.44 -8.98 -11.54
C SER A 283 -6.52 -7.93 -11.27
N ILE A 284 -7.33 -7.62 -12.28
CA ILE A 284 -8.52 -6.80 -12.15
C ILE A 284 -9.71 -7.66 -12.57
N VAL A 285 -10.74 -7.67 -11.73
CA VAL A 285 -12.04 -8.27 -12.05
C VAL A 285 -13.14 -7.23 -11.96
N ARG A 286 -14.30 -7.54 -12.53
CA ARG A 286 -15.52 -6.75 -12.32
C ARG A 286 -16.69 -7.66 -11.98
N TYR A 287 -17.53 -7.21 -11.06
CA TYR A 287 -18.78 -7.86 -10.70
C TYR A 287 -19.93 -7.10 -11.35
N PRO A 288 -20.93 -7.78 -11.95
CA PRO A 288 -22.20 -7.13 -12.27
C PRO A 288 -22.75 -6.43 -11.02
N TYR A 289 -23.18 -5.18 -11.19
CA TYR A 289 -23.68 -4.36 -10.11
C TYR A 289 -24.83 -3.49 -10.62
N ARG A 290 -25.89 -3.41 -9.81
CA ARG A 290 -26.93 -2.41 -9.92
C ARG A 290 -26.97 -1.64 -8.60
N ASN A 291 -27.31 -0.35 -8.69
CA ASN A 291 -27.49 0.46 -7.49
C ASN A 291 -28.41 -0.25 -6.49
N GLY A 292 -27.92 -0.38 -5.27
CA GLY A 292 -28.65 -1.04 -4.21
C GLY A 292 -28.31 -2.53 -4.01
N ASP A 293 -27.51 -3.14 -4.88
CA ASP A 293 -27.08 -4.53 -4.66
C ASP A 293 -26.18 -4.62 -3.41
N LEU A 294 -26.61 -5.41 -2.44
CA LEU A 294 -25.87 -5.68 -1.20
C LEU A 294 -25.03 -6.95 -1.28
N VAL A 295 -25.25 -7.77 -2.30
CA VAL A 295 -24.58 -9.04 -2.58
C VAL A 295 -24.35 -9.11 -4.09
N ALA A 296 -23.20 -9.60 -4.52
CA ALA A 296 -22.89 -9.81 -5.93
C ALA A 296 -23.91 -10.76 -6.57
N THR A 297 -24.55 -10.32 -7.65
CA THR A 297 -25.61 -11.09 -8.33
C THR A 297 -25.08 -12.13 -9.32
N GLY A 298 -23.76 -12.20 -9.49
CA GLY A 298 -23.10 -13.09 -10.45
C GLY A 298 -21.61 -13.26 -10.17
N ALA A 299 -21.00 -14.21 -10.86
CA ALA A 299 -19.55 -14.44 -10.80
C ALA A 299 -18.77 -13.24 -11.36
N PRO A 300 -17.54 -12.98 -10.87
CA PRO A 300 -16.70 -11.94 -11.42
C PRO A 300 -16.23 -12.26 -12.84
N GLU A 301 -16.17 -11.24 -13.68
CA GLU A 301 -15.53 -11.27 -14.99
C GLU A 301 -14.08 -10.79 -14.86
N VAL A 302 -13.14 -11.51 -15.46
CA VAL A 302 -11.73 -11.08 -15.50
C VAL A 302 -11.57 -9.97 -16.53
N VAL A 303 -11.03 -8.83 -16.09
CA VAL A 303 -10.72 -7.66 -16.94
C VAL A 303 -9.24 -7.69 -17.32
N VAL A 304 -8.36 -7.87 -16.33
CA VAL A 304 -6.92 -8.04 -16.54
C VAL A 304 -6.47 -9.25 -15.72
N SER A 305 -5.99 -10.29 -16.39
CA SER A 305 -5.60 -11.54 -15.74
C SER A 305 -4.25 -11.49 -15.03
N ARG A 306 -3.35 -10.58 -15.47
CA ARG A 306 -2.01 -10.42 -14.91
C ARG A 306 -1.51 -8.98 -15.03
N LEU A 307 -1.21 -8.35 -13.90
CA LEU A 307 -0.72 -6.96 -13.83
C LEU A 307 0.80 -6.90 -13.95
N SER A 308 1.52 -7.74 -13.24
CA SER A 308 2.97 -7.74 -13.16
C SER A 308 3.54 -9.16 -13.09
N ALA A 309 4.84 -9.27 -13.40
CA ALA A 309 5.56 -10.54 -13.35
C ALA A 309 5.68 -11.03 -11.90
N ALA A 310 6.08 -10.13 -11.00
CA ALA A 310 6.14 -10.28 -9.55
C ALA A 310 5.14 -9.32 -8.88
N VAL A 311 4.68 -9.64 -7.67
CA VAL A 311 3.75 -8.80 -6.90
C VAL A 311 4.47 -7.69 -6.14
N GLY A 312 5.65 -8.01 -5.61
CA GLY A 312 6.43 -7.11 -4.78
C GLY A 312 5.93 -6.99 -3.32
N ALA A 313 6.63 -6.20 -2.51
CA ALA A 313 6.26 -5.92 -1.12
C ALA A 313 4.98 -5.09 -1.00
N HIS A 314 4.72 -4.14 -1.91
CA HIS A 314 3.48 -3.35 -1.90
C HIS A 314 2.38 -4.07 -2.68
N SER A 315 1.43 -4.67 -1.96
CA SER A 315 0.32 -5.44 -2.55
C SER A 315 -0.93 -4.61 -2.88
N SER A 316 -1.01 -3.35 -2.43
CA SER A 316 -2.16 -2.47 -2.72
C SER A 316 -2.24 -2.13 -4.20
N ARG A 317 -3.48 -2.11 -4.72
CA ARG A 317 -3.78 -1.82 -6.12
C ARG A 317 -5.01 -0.92 -6.15
N THR A 318 -4.82 0.38 -6.38
CA THR A 318 -5.93 1.35 -6.37
C THR A 318 -6.44 1.57 -7.78
N LEU A 319 -7.76 1.65 -7.94
CA LEU A 319 -8.43 1.90 -9.22
C LEU A 319 -9.08 3.28 -9.23
N ALA A 320 -9.10 3.91 -10.40
CA ALA A 320 -9.95 5.08 -10.66
C ALA A 320 -10.31 5.13 -12.15
N PHE A 321 -11.49 5.64 -12.49
CA PHE A 321 -11.86 5.92 -13.88
C PHE A 321 -11.72 7.41 -14.18
N SER A 322 -11.32 7.75 -15.40
CA SER A 322 -11.46 9.12 -15.91
C SER A 322 -12.94 9.55 -15.88
N ASN A 323 -13.19 10.86 -15.83
CA ASN A 323 -14.56 11.40 -15.74
C ASN A 323 -15.47 10.95 -16.88
N ASP A 324 -14.92 10.73 -18.08
CA ASP A 324 -15.65 10.23 -19.25
C ASP A 324 -15.82 8.70 -19.25
N GLY A 325 -15.28 8.00 -18.23
CA GLY A 325 -15.33 6.55 -18.08
C GLY A 325 -14.52 5.77 -19.11
N ARG A 326 -13.69 6.43 -19.93
CA ARG A 326 -12.95 5.78 -21.04
C ARG A 326 -11.58 5.25 -20.65
N THR A 327 -11.00 5.73 -19.55
CA THR A 327 -9.69 5.27 -19.07
C THR A 327 -9.83 4.71 -17.66
N LEU A 328 -9.38 3.47 -17.46
CA LEU A 328 -9.17 2.85 -16.17
C LEU A 328 -7.72 3.07 -15.75
N PHE A 329 -7.51 3.79 -14.66
CA PHE A 329 -6.21 3.95 -14.01
C PHE A 329 -6.02 2.89 -12.92
N LEU A 330 -4.78 2.41 -12.81
CA LEU A 330 -4.37 1.47 -11.78
C LEU A 330 -3.01 1.88 -11.23
N SER A 331 -2.89 1.95 -9.91
CA SER A 331 -1.60 2.11 -9.24
C SER A 331 -0.96 0.75 -8.90
N ILE A 332 0.36 0.65 -9.12
CA ILE A 332 1.20 -0.46 -8.66
C ILE A 332 2.38 0.14 -7.88
N GLY A 333 2.48 -0.20 -6.59
CA GLY A 333 3.61 0.20 -5.74
C GLY A 333 4.92 -0.51 -6.10
N SER A 334 6.02 -0.13 -5.46
CA SER A 334 7.34 -0.73 -5.66
C SER A 334 7.39 -2.16 -5.13
N ALA A 335 8.27 -2.99 -5.71
CA ALA A 335 8.51 -4.33 -5.22
C ALA A 335 9.38 -4.35 -3.95
N THR A 336 10.26 -3.38 -3.79
CA THR A 336 11.16 -3.25 -2.64
C THR A 336 11.20 -1.80 -2.13
N ASN A 337 11.95 -1.53 -1.06
CA ASN A 337 12.00 -0.18 -0.49
C ASN A 337 12.65 0.85 -1.45
N VAL A 338 13.79 0.47 -2.06
CA VAL A 338 14.63 1.34 -2.90
C VAL A 338 15.26 0.55 -4.05
N ALA A 339 14.45 -0.21 -4.79
CA ALA A 339 14.89 -1.04 -5.92
C ALA A 339 16.08 -1.95 -5.55
N GLU A 340 15.92 -2.71 -4.48
CA GLU A 340 16.97 -3.55 -3.93
C GLU A 340 17.43 -4.59 -4.97
N GLY A 341 18.75 -4.67 -5.20
CA GLY A 341 19.32 -5.63 -6.14
C GLY A 341 19.15 -5.28 -7.64
N ILE A 342 18.66 -4.09 -7.99
CA ILE A 342 18.41 -3.68 -9.38
C ILE A 342 19.66 -3.73 -10.29
N GLY A 343 20.87 -3.56 -9.75
CA GLY A 343 22.10 -3.47 -10.55
C GLY A 343 22.30 -2.10 -11.23
N ARG A 344 23.39 -1.94 -11.99
CA ARG A 344 23.76 -0.61 -12.57
C ARG A 344 23.13 -0.32 -13.92
N THR A 345 22.85 -1.34 -14.72
CA THR A 345 22.41 -1.17 -16.11
C THR A 345 21.13 -1.98 -16.37
N PRO A 346 20.17 -1.43 -17.12
CA PRO A 346 19.00 -2.20 -17.55
C PRO A 346 19.39 -3.34 -18.50
N PRO A 347 18.47 -4.30 -18.75
CA PRO A 347 18.68 -5.40 -19.70
C PRO A 347 18.92 -4.97 -21.15
N GLU A 348 18.61 -3.71 -21.49
CA GLU A 348 18.77 -3.11 -22.81
C GLU A 348 19.24 -1.65 -22.68
N PRO A 349 19.64 -0.97 -23.77
CA PRO A 349 19.99 0.46 -23.72
C PRO A 349 18.87 1.32 -23.12
N ILE A 350 19.23 2.28 -22.26
CA ILE A 350 18.27 3.11 -21.48
C ILE A 350 17.18 3.73 -22.36
N ALA A 351 17.52 4.25 -23.54
CA ALA A 351 16.54 4.86 -24.44
C ALA A 351 15.48 3.86 -24.93
N ALA A 352 15.86 2.61 -25.21
CA ALA A 352 14.92 1.55 -25.60
C ALA A 352 14.06 1.11 -24.41
N TRP A 353 14.66 1.00 -23.22
CA TRP A 353 13.95 0.69 -21.98
C TRP A 353 12.87 1.72 -21.67
N GLU A 354 13.22 3.01 -21.67
CA GLU A 354 12.27 4.07 -21.35
C GLU A 354 11.17 4.23 -22.41
N ALA A 355 11.45 3.93 -23.68
CA ALA A 355 10.43 3.93 -24.73
C ALA A 355 9.34 2.87 -24.47
N ARG A 356 9.67 1.75 -23.83
CA ARG A 356 8.74 0.65 -23.53
C ARG A 356 8.08 0.78 -22.15
N HIS A 357 8.85 1.20 -21.15
CA HIS A 357 8.44 1.15 -19.75
C HIS A 357 8.10 2.52 -19.16
N GLY A 358 8.48 3.61 -19.82
CA GLY A 358 8.36 4.98 -19.34
C GLY A 358 9.68 5.53 -18.79
N MET A 359 9.80 6.86 -18.80
CA MET A 359 10.97 7.58 -18.30
C MET A 359 11.31 7.18 -16.86
N GLY A 360 12.58 6.93 -16.56
CA GLY A 360 13.04 6.58 -15.22
C GLY A 360 12.55 5.23 -14.68
N ALA A 361 11.85 4.42 -15.47
CA ALA A 361 11.37 3.10 -15.05
C ALA A 361 12.51 2.22 -14.54
N ALA A 362 12.29 1.62 -13.38
CA ALA A 362 13.19 0.64 -12.78
C ALA A 362 13.08 -0.73 -13.50
N TRP A 363 14.09 -1.58 -13.34
CA TRP A 363 14.20 -2.89 -13.99
C TRP A 363 14.47 -4.00 -12.97
N GLY A 364 14.59 -5.24 -13.45
CA GLY A 364 14.73 -6.41 -12.57
C GLY A 364 13.41 -6.70 -11.86
N GLU A 365 13.45 -6.89 -10.54
CA GLU A 365 12.24 -7.15 -9.74
C GLU A 365 11.24 -5.97 -9.78
N GLU A 366 11.73 -4.76 -10.05
CA GLU A 366 10.93 -3.53 -10.13
C GLU A 366 10.31 -3.29 -11.51
N GLU A 367 10.53 -4.18 -12.49
CA GLU A 367 9.89 -4.04 -13.80
C GLU A 367 8.36 -4.04 -13.64
N GLY A 368 7.72 -2.96 -14.10
CA GLY A 368 6.28 -2.79 -14.00
C GLY A 368 5.77 -2.31 -12.62
N HIS A 369 6.65 -1.81 -11.75
CA HIS A 369 6.33 -1.33 -10.40
C HIS A 369 6.59 0.18 -10.23
N ALA A 370 6.12 0.73 -9.10
CA ALA A 370 6.22 2.15 -8.74
C ALA A 370 5.69 3.10 -9.83
N LEU A 371 4.51 2.79 -10.35
CA LEU A 371 3.93 3.46 -11.50
C LEU A 371 2.40 3.50 -11.43
N VAL A 372 1.82 4.32 -12.31
CA VAL A 372 0.40 4.28 -12.64
C VAL A 372 0.26 3.75 -14.06
N LEU A 373 -0.57 2.72 -14.23
CA LEU A 373 -1.00 2.21 -15.53
C LEU A 373 -2.33 2.85 -15.94
N ALA A 374 -2.57 2.85 -17.25
CA ALA A 374 -3.86 3.15 -17.84
C ALA A 374 -4.29 2.02 -18.79
N PHE A 375 -5.59 1.75 -18.84
CA PHE A 375 -6.25 0.77 -19.69
C PHE A 375 -7.53 1.38 -20.26
N ASP A 376 -8.08 0.75 -21.27
CA ASP A 376 -9.50 0.92 -21.58
C ASP A 376 -10.34 0.11 -20.56
N PRO A 377 -11.66 0.35 -20.40
CA PRO A 377 -12.45 -0.27 -19.33
C PRO A 377 -12.57 -1.80 -19.45
N ASP A 378 -12.30 -2.37 -20.61
CA ASP A 378 -12.26 -3.81 -20.85
C ASP A 378 -10.90 -4.45 -20.53
N GLY A 379 -9.91 -3.65 -20.10
CA GLY A 379 -8.56 -4.10 -19.78
C GLY A 379 -7.60 -4.09 -20.97
N SER A 380 -8.05 -3.71 -22.16
CA SER A 380 -7.19 -3.54 -23.34
C SER A 380 -6.38 -2.23 -23.28
N ASN A 381 -5.51 -2.02 -24.28
CA ASN A 381 -4.73 -0.78 -24.44
C ASN A 381 -3.91 -0.37 -23.19
N ARG A 382 -3.34 -1.38 -22.50
CA ARG A 382 -2.42 -1.20 -21.39
C ARG A 382 -1.27 -0.27 -21.79
N ARG A 383 -1.05 0.77 -20.98
CA ARG A 383 0.04 1.74 -21.15
C ARG A 383 0.53 2.26 -19.81
N THR A 384 1.80 2.63 -19.73
CA THR A 384 2.33 3.37 -18.58
C THR A 384 1.82 4.81 -18.64
N PHE A 385 1.11 5.24 -17.60
CA PHE A 385 0.64 6.61 -17.48
C PHE A 385 1.68 7.53 -16.84
N ALA A 386 2.33 7.08 -15.75
CA ALA A 386 3.42 7.79 -15.08
C ALA A 386 4.28 6.82 -14.26
N THR A 387 5.52 7.19 -13.99
CA THR A 387 6.53 6.35 -13.31
C THR A 387 7.15 7.07 -12.10
N GLY A 388 7.87 6.31 -11.27
CA GLY A 388 8.62 6.83 -10.14
C GLY A 388 7.76 7.29 -8.97
N LEU A 389 6.56 6.73 -8.86
CA LEU A 389 5.64 6.91 -7.73
C LEU A 389 5.78 5.67 -6.84
N ARG A 390 6.60 5.72 -5.78
CA ARG A 390 6.94 4.52 -4.98
C ARG A 390 5.74 3.68 -4.62
N ASN A 391 4.72 4.27 -3.99
CA ASN A 391 3.49 3.59 -3.67
C ASN A 391 2.33 4.58 -3.67
N CYS A 392 1.71 4.74 -4.83
CA CYS A 392 0.59 5.64 -5.07
C CYS A 392 -0.72 5.01 -4.53
N VAL A 393 -0.99 5.14 -3.22
CA VAL A 393 -2.06 4.37 -2.57
C VAL A 393 -3.40 5.07 -2.66
N GLY A 394 -3.51 6.32 -2.22
CA GLY A 394 -4.71 7.10 -2.50
C GLY A 394 -4.69 7.48 -3.96
N MET A 395 -5.78 7.23 -4.68
CA MET A 395 -5.92 7.69 -6.05
C MET A 395 -7.36 8.14 -6.29
N TYR A 396 -7.52 9.33 -6.86
CA TYR A 396 -8.83 9.96 -7.07
C TYR A 396 -8.78 10.81 -8.34
N VAL A 397 -9.85 10.81 -9.15
CA VAL A 397 -9.96 11.68 -10.32
C VAL A 397 -10.78 12.89 -9.93
N HIS A 398 -10.19 14.08 -10.06
CA HIS A 398 -10.86 15.33 -9.71
C HIS A 398 -12.11 15.52 -10.60
N PRO A 399 -13.32 15.66 -10.02
CA PRO A 399 -14.58 15.60 -10.77
C PRO A 399 -14.75 16.74 -11.78
N ARG A 400 -14.18 17.92 -11.49
CA ARG A 400 -14.24 19.08 -12.40
C ARG A 400 -13.12 19.13 -13.44
N SER A 401 -11.85 19.01 -13.03
CA SER A 401 -10.71 19.11 -13.98
C SER A 401 -10.38 17.81 -14.70
N GLY A 402 -10.76 16.65 -14.16
CA GLY A 402 -10.34 15.35 -14.66
C GLY A 402 -8.90 14.98 -14.29
N ASP A 403 -8.22 15.78 -13.47
CA ASP A 403 -6.86 15.48 -13.02
C ASP A 403 -6.86 14.23 -12.15
N LEU A 404 -5.99 13.27 -12.48
CA LEU A 404 -5.69 12.15 -11.60
C LEU A 404 -4.82 12.67 -10.45
N ILE A 405 -5.26 12.51 -9.21
CA ILE A 405 -4.53 12.90 -8.00
C ILE A 405 -4.11 11.63 -7.28
N CYS A 406 -2.90 11.63 -6.74
CA CYS A 406 -2.36 10.53 -5.99
C CYS A 406 -1.65 10.96 -4.70
N SER A 407 -1.84 10.21 -3.61
CA SER A 407 -1.02 10.25 -2.41
C SER A 407 0.01 9.13 -2.44
N VAL A 408 1.27 9.46 -2.15
CA VAL A 408 2.41 8.54 -2.27
C VAL A 408 3.09 8.33 -0.92
N ASN A 409 3.29 7.06 -0.59
CA ASN A 409 4.11 6.64 0.55
C ASN A 409 5.56 6.52 0.06
N GLU A 410 6.44 7.37 0.58
CA GLU A 410 7.83 7.45 0.17
C GLU A 410 8.73 6.39 0.84
N ARG A 411 9.99 6.32 0.40
CA ARG A 411 10.95 5.29 0.81
C ARG A 411 11.37 5.44 2.27
N ASP A 412 11.64 4.30 2.88
CA ASP A 412 12.08 4.22 4.27
C ASP A 412 13.61 4.36 4.39
N LEU A 413 14.07 4.50 5.62
CA LEU A 413 15.48 4.41 6.03
C LEU A 413 16.39 5.58 5.62
N LEU A 414 15.87 6.79 5.42
CA LEU A 414 16.68 8.01 5.26
C LEU A 414 16.71 8.93 6.50
N GLY A 415 16.04 8.51 7.58
CA GLY A 415 15.92 9.25 8.85
C GLY A 415 14.45 9.56 9.19
N ASP A 416 14.23 10.13 10.37
CA ASP A 416 12.87 10.36 10.90
C ASP A 416 12.08 11.41 10.13
N ASN A 417 12.78 12.34 9.49
CA ASN A 417 12.19 13.52 8.84
C ASN A 417 12.46 13.55 7.33
N LEU A 418 12.82 12.40 6.73
CA LEU A 418 13.10 12.26 5.30
C LEU A 418 12.82 10.84 4.76
N PRO A 419 12.33 10.70 3.52
CA PRO A 419 11.72 11.74 2.69
C PRO A 419 10.29 12.05 3.16
N PRO A 420 9.77 13.25 2.85
CA PRO A 420 8.35 13.52 3.03
C PRO A 420 7.52 12.58 2.14
N ASP A 421 6.41 12.09 2.66
CA ASP A 421 5.32 11.59 1.81
C ASP A 421 4.77 12.76 0.98
N TYR A 422 3.96 12.49 -0.06
CA TYR A 422 3.43 13.59 -0.86
C TYR A 422 2.07 13.32 -1.49
N LEU A 423 1.41 14.40 -1.91
CA LEU A 423 0.24 14.40 -2.77
C LEU A 423 0.59 15.12 -4.08
N THR A 424 0.19 14.56 -5.22
CA THR A 424 0.46 15.16 -6.52
C THR A 424 -0.66 14.86 -7.51
N ARG A 425 -0.90 15.78 -8.43
CA ARG A 425 -1.56 15.48 -9.70
C ARG A 425 -0.59 14.66 -10.55
N VAL A 426 -1.04 13.51 -11.03
CA VAL A 426 -0.29 12.60 -11.86
C VAL A 426 -0.46 13.01 -13.31
N LYS A 427 0.66 13.31 -13.97
CA LYS A 427 0.72 13.80 -15.35
C LYS A 427 1.14 12.68 -16.30
N PRO A 428 0.53 12.58 -17.50
CA PRO A 428 0.94 11.60 -18.50
C PRO A 428 2.43 11.71 -18.84
N GLY A 429 3.15 10.58 -18.84
CA GLY A 429 4.57 10.49 -19.17
C GLY A 429 5.52 11.10 -18.12
N ALA A 430 5.01 11.63 -17.01
CA ALA A 430 5.84 12.23 -15.97
C ALA A 430 6.57 11.16 -15.13
N PHE A 431 7.75 11.55 -14.64
CA PHE A 431 8.58 10.77 -13.74
C PHE A 431 8.70 11.46 -12.39
N TYR A 432 8.36 10.79 -11.29
CA TYR A 432 8.30 11.36 -9.93
C TYR A 432 9.51 11.04 -9.04
N GLY A 433 10.56 10.44 -9.61
CA GLY A 433 11.88 10.35 -8.96
C GLY A 433 12.23 8.95 -8.46
N TRP A 434 11.29 8.19 -7.89
CA TRP A 434 11.63 6.86 -7.35
C TRP A 434 12.14 5.90 -8.45
N PRO A 435 13.17 5.06 -8.22
CA PRO A 435 13.98 4.96 -7.00
C PRO A 435 15.20 5.89 -6.98
N TRP A 436 15.51 6.54 -8.11
CA TRP A 436 16.77 7.24 -8.37
C TRP A 436 16.92 8.56 -7.60
N TYR A 437 15.83 9.30 -7.48
CA TYR A 437 15.75 10.59 -6.80
C TYR A 437 14.58 10.55 -5.82
N TYR A 438 14.72 11.25 -4.71
CA TYR A 438 13.57 11.70 -3.92
C TYR A 438 13.27 13.16 -4.28
N ILE A 439 12.06 13.60 -3.95
CA ILE A 439 11.51 14.97 -4.10
C ILE A 439 12.39 15.96 -4.88
N GLY A 440 12.12 16.13 -6.18
CA GLY A 440 12.90 17.04 -7.03
C GLY A 440 14.27 16.47 -7.41
N ALA A 441 15.30 17.31 -7.40
CA ALA A 441 16.64 16.95 -7.90
C ALA A 441 17.53 16.25 -6.85
N HIS A 442 16.96 15.72 -5.77
CA HIS A 442 17.72 15.11 -4.70
C HIS A 442 17.96 13.63 -4.98
N GLU A 443 19.19 13.27 -5.32
CA GLU A 443 19.56 11.88 -5.63
C GLU A 443 19.46 11.00 -4.37
N ASP A 444 18.97 9.77 -4.52
CA ASP A 444 18.99 8.80 -3.42
C ASP A 444 20.44 8.34 -3.19
N PRO A 445 21.02 8.54 -1.99
CA PRO A 445 22.42 8.22 -1.73
C PRO A 445 22.76 6.73 -1.91
N ARG A 446 21.75 5.84 -1.82
CA ARG A 446 21.93 4.39 -1.97
C ARG A 446 22.05 3.95 -3.44
N LEU A 447 21.65 4.80 -4.38
CA LEU A 447 21.73 4.59 -5.83
C LEU A 447 22.50 5.71 -6.55
N ALA A 448 23.32 6.45 -5.81
CA ALA A 448 24.03 7.62 -6.32
C ALA A 448 24.87 7.30 -7.57
N GLY A 449 24.75 8.13 -8.61
CA GLY A 449 25.46 8.00 -9.87
C GLY A 449 24.90 6.93 -10.81
N HIS A 450 23.81 6.24 -10.47
CA HIS A 450 23.20 5.26 -11.38
C HIS A 450 22.49 5.92 -12.57
N ARG A 451 21.74 7.01 -12.32
CA ARG A 451 20.93 7.72 -13.32
C ARG A 451 21.09 9.25 -13.21
N PRO A 452 22.31 9.80 -13.38
CA PRO A 452 22.53 11.25 -13.33
C PRO A 452 21.74 12.01 -14.43
N ASP A 453 21.40 11.32 -15.52
CA ASP A 453 20.63 11.85 -16.65
C ASP A 453 19.17 12.24 -16.30
N LEU A 454 18.65 11.77 -15.16
CA LEU A 454 17.28 12.03 -14.71
C LEU A 454 17.15 13.26 -13.80
N ARG A 455 18.26 13.85 -13.32
CA ARG A 455 18.25 14.90 -12.29
C ARG A 455 17.27 16.06 -12.56
N ASN A 456 17.20 16.50 -13.82
CA ASN A 456 16.38 17.64 -14.22
C ASN A 456 15.04 17.22 -14.85
N LYS A 457 14.69 15.93 -14.77
CA LYS A 457 13.46 15.35 -15.33
C LYS A 457 12.45 14.94 -14.25
N VAL A 458 12.83 15.03 -12.98
CA VAL A 458 11.96 14.70 -11.84
C VAL A 458 10.87 15.74 -11.69
N THR A 459 9.62 15.30 -11.72
CA THR A 459 8.45 16.12 -11.43
C THR A 459 8.34 16.33 -9.93
N THR A 460 8.36 17.58 -9.49
CA THR A 460 8.16 17.91 -8.07
C THR A 460 6.67 17.77 -7.70
N PRO A 461 6.31 17.09 -6.60
CA PRO A 461 4.93 16.96 -6.15
C PRO A 461 4.25 18.29 -5.82
N ASP A 462 2.92 18.35 -5.94
CA ASP A 462 2.13 19.56 -5.62
C ASP A 462 2.11 19.87 -4.11
N LEU A 463 2.21 18.85 -3.25
CA LEU A 463 2.17 19.00 -1.79
C LEU A 463 3.07 17.98 -1.09
N LEU A 464 3.92 18.46 -0.19
CA LEU A 464 4.72 17.62 0.71
C LEU A 464 3.95 17.40 2.02
N LEU A 465 4.01 16.17 2.50
CA LEU A 465 3.42 15.70 3.74
C LEU A 465 4.53 15.30 4.70
N MET A 466 4.25 15.27 6.00
CA MET A 466 5.25 14.83 6.97
C MET A 466 5.77 13.42 6.63
N ALA A 467 7.08 13.22 6.73
CA ALA A 467 7.72 11.93 6.44
C ALA A 467 7.08 10.81 7.27
N HIS A 468 6.88 9.65 6.64
CA HIS A 468 6.33 8.44 7.27
C HIS A 468 4.87 8.60 7.78
N SER A 469 4.11 9.57 7.29
CA SER A 469 2.69 9.73 7.65
C SER A 469 1.80 8.61 7.11
N ALA A 470 2.28 7.92 6.07
CA ALA A 470 1.60 6.84 5.39
C ALA A 470 0.20 7.23 4.89
N PRO A 471 0.10 8.16 3.91
CA PRO A 471 -1.17 8.61 3.38
C PRO A 471 -1.85 7.49 2.57
N LEU A 472 -3.10 7.18 2.89
CA LEU A 472 -3.87 6.12 2.23
C LEU A 472 -5.08 6.70 1.50
N GLY A 473 -6.32 6.37 1.91
CA GLY A 473 -7.54 6.80 1.24
C GLY A 473 -7.79 8.31 1.35
N MET A 474 -8.38 8.86 0.29
CA MET A 474 -8.72 10.28 0.18
C MET A 474 -10.03 10.50 -0.57
N VAL A 475 -10.63 11.66 -0.36
CA VAL A 475 -11.85 12.09 -1.05
C VAL A 475 -11.83 13.60 -1.25
N MET A 476 -12.27 14.07 -2.42
CA MET A 476 -12.61 15.49 -2.59
C MET A 476 -13.93 15.76 -1.87
N TYR A 477 -13.96 16.82 -1.07
CA TYR A 477 -15.18 17.27 -0.44
C TYR A 477 -15.95 18.16 -1.43
N GLU A 478 -16.99 17.61 -2.03
CA GLU A 478 -17.98 18.39 -2.77
C GLU A 478 -19.25 18.44 -1.94
N ALA A 479 -19.62 19.64 -1.50
CA ALA A 479 -20.78 19.83 -0.65
C ALA A 479 -22.05 19.32 -1.36
N PRO A 480 -22.78 18.33 -0.81
CA PRO A 480 -24.03 17.89 -1.40
C PRO A 480 -25.04 19.04 -1.34
N ALA A 481 -25.72 19.32 -2.46
CA ALA A 481 -26.60 20.49 -2.61
C ALA A 481 -27.68 20.62 -1.52
N HIS A 482 -28.11 19.49 -0.93
CA HIS A 482 -29.16 19.42 0.09
C HIS A 482 -28.79 18.48 1.26
N GLY A 483 -27.50 18.27 1.52
CA GLY A 483 -27.05 17.40 2.61
C GLY A 483 -27.30 18.05 3.98
N PRO A 484 -28.13 17.48 4.88
CA PRO A 484 -28.40 18.07 6.20
C PRO A 484 -27.17 18.12 7.11
N ALA A 485 -26.14 17.34 6.81
CA ALA A 485 -24.85 17.30 7.50
C ALA A 485 -23.71 17.84 6.61
N ALA A 486 -24.02 18.63 5.58
CA ALA A 486 -23.01 19.25 4.73
C ALA A 486 -22.16 20.28 5.52
N PHE A 487 -20.85 20.20 5.34
CA PHE A 487 -19.87 21.03 6.02
C PHE A 487 -20.00 22.48 5.52
N PRO A 488 -19.51 23.47 6.30
CA PRO A 488 -19.49 24.86 5.88
C PRO A 488 -18.85 25.04 4.50
N ARG A 489 -19.33 26.02 3.72
CA ARG A 489 -18.88 26.31 2.34
C ARG A 489 -17.37 26.39 2.17
N ALA A 490 -16.65 26.81 3.22
CA ALA A 490 -15.19 26.89 3.22
C ALA A 490 -14.50 25.55 2.94
N TYR A 491 -15.14 24.40 3.19
CA TYR A 491 -14.59 23.06 2.92
C TYR A 491 -14.87 22.55 1.50
N ASP A 492 -15.78 23.20 0.77
CA ASP A 492 -16.17 22.77 -0.58
C ASP A 492 -15.00 22.94 -1.56
N GLY A 493 -14.65 21.85 -2.24
CA GLY A 493 -13.52 21.77 -3.15
C GLY A 493 -12.17 21.46 -2.51
N ASP A 494 -12.10 21.24 -1.19
CA ASP A 494 -10.90 20.74 -0.52
C ASP A 494 -10.84 19.21 -0.50
N LEU A 495 -9.67 18.66 -0.15
CA LEU A 495 -9.45 17.22 -0.13
C LEU A 495 -9.24 16.75 1.30
N PHE A 496 -9.90 15.66 1.70
CA PHE A 496 -9.61 14.96 2.94
C PHE A 496 -8.73 13.74 2.66
N LEU A 497 -7.72 13.53 3.49
CA LEU A 497 -6.74 12.46 3.34
C LEU A 497 -6.46 11.78 4.69
N ALA A 498 -6.56 10.47 4.73
CA ALA A 498 -6.23 9.67 5.90
C ALA A 498 -4.71 9.41 5.97
N PHE A 499 -4.10 9.73 7.12
CA PHE A 499 -2.74 9.34 7.47
C PHE A 499 -2.80 8.14 8.40
N HIS A 500 -2.31 7.00 7.92
CA HIS A 500 -2.32 5.75 8.68
C HIS A 500 -1.32 5.75 9.84
N GLY A 501 -0.25 6.53 9.70
CA GLY A 501 0.75 6.75 10.73
C GLY A 501 1.99 5.89 10.61
N SER A 502 3.06 6.38 11.22
CA SER A 502 4.44 5.92 11.01
C SER A 502 4.75 4.58 11.67
N TRP A 503 5.60 3.82 11.00
CA TRP A 503 6.35 2.71 11.59
C TRP A 503 7.87 2.96 11.55
N ASN A 504 8.38 3.60 10.50
CA ASN A 504 9.81 3.84 10.30
C ASN A 504 10.27 5.19 10.90
N ARG A 505 9.95 5.45 12.17
CA ARG A 505 10.27 6.72 12.85
C ARG A 505 10.36 6.55 14.37
N HIS A 506 11.33 7.18 15.02
CA HIS A 506 11.51 7.10 16.48
C HIS A 506 10.28 7.65 17.21
N THR A 507 9.92 8.89 16.91
CA THR A 507 8.72 9.53 17.45
C THR A 507 7.58 9.41 16.45
N ARG A 508 6.35 9.22 16.92
CA ARG A 508 5.22 8.97 16.00
C ARG A 508 4.76 10.23 15.29
N THR A 509 4.29 10.03 14.06
CA THR A 509 3.53 11.00 13.27
C THR A 509 2.39 10.28 12.52
N GLY A 510 1.43 11.06 12.02
CA GLY A 510 0.25 10.55 11.32
C GLY A 510 -0.82 10.03 12.29
N SER A 511 -1.51 8.95 11.92
CA SER A 511 -2.69 8.45 12.64
C SER A 511 -3.74 9.56 12.86
N LYS A 512 -4.14 10.20 11.76
CA LYS A 512 -5.06 11.34 11.73
C LYS A 512 -5.71 11.50 10.35
N VAL A 513 -6.73 12.33 10.25
CA VAL A 513 -7.23 12.84 8.97
C VAL A 513 -6.79 14.28 8.81
N VAL A 514 -6.30 14.62 7.61
CA VAL A 514 -5.94 15.99 7.25
C VAL A 514 -6.86 16.52 6.16
N ARG A 515 -7.06 17.84 6.17
CA ARG A 515 -7.69 18.62 5.10
C ARG A 515 -6.59 19.28 4.28
N VAL A 516 -6.42 18.88 3.05
CA VAL A 516 -5.55 19.56 2.08
C VAL A 516 -6.29 20.80 1.57
N LEU A 517 -5.65 21.96 1.71
CA LEU A 517 -6.21 23.22 1.27
C LEU A 517 -6.00 23.35 -0.24
N MET A 518 -7.10 23.41 -0.98
CA MET A 518 -7.12 23.44 -2.44
C MET A 518 -7.51 24.84 -2.92
N LYS A 519 -7.02 25.20 -4.11
CA LYS A 519 -7.46 26.40 -4.84
C LYS A 519 -7.63 26.02 -6.29
N ASN A 520 -8.85 26.14 -6.81
CA ASN A 520 -9.18 25.81 -8.20
C ASN A 520 -8.76 24.37 -8.59
N GLY A 521 -8.94 23.40 -7.69
CA GLY A 521 -8.58 21.99 -7.92
C GLY A 521 -7.08 21.68 -7.76
N VAL A 522 -6.27 22.64 -7.31
CA VAL A 522 -4.81 22.46 -7.10
C VAL A 522 -4.46 22.59 -5.62
N PRO A 523 -3.64 21.69 -5.04
CA PRO A 523 -3.13 21.86 -3.67
C PRO A 523 -2.35 23.16 -3.51
N THR A 524 -2.59 23.88 -2.42
CA THR A 524 -1.90 25.16 -2.13
C THR A 524 -0.50 25.01 -1.53
N GLY A 525 -0.02 23.77 -1.40
CA GLY A 525 1.20 23.45 -0.63
C GLY A 525 0.99 23.44 0.89
N ARG A 526 -0.26 23.48 1.36
CA ARG A 526 -0.63 23.48 2.78
C ARG A 526 -1.70 22.43 3.08
N TYR A 527 -1.61 21.84 4.26
CA TYR A 527 -2.68 20.98 4.81
C TYR A 527 -2.92 21.30 6.28
N GLN A 528 -4.12 20.98 6.74
CA GLN A 528 -4.60 21.22 8.09
C GLN A 528 -4.87 19.89 8.78
N ASP A 529 -4.41 19.71 10.02
CA ASP A 529 -4.88 18.60 10.85
C ASP A 529 -6.39 18.77 11.09
N PHE A 530 -7.19 17.79 10.69
CA PHE A 530 -8.65 17.85 10.80
C PHE A 530 -9.16 16.98 11.94
N MET A 531 -8.83 15.69 11.93
CA MET A 531 -9.26 14.74 12.95
C MET A 531 -8.05 14.06 13.58
N THR A 532 -7.82 14.24 14.88
CA THR A 532 -6.63 13.77 15.60
C THR A 532 -7.01 13.02 16.89
N GLY A 533 -6.01 12.67 17.71
CA GLY A 533 -6.22 12.09 19.04
C GLY A 533 -6.14 10.57 19.11
N PHE A 534 -5.65 9.90 18.06
CA PHE A 534 -5.54 8.44 17.98
C PHE A 534 -4.26 7.84 18.60
N VAL A 535 -3.26 8.69 18.89
CA VAL A 535 -1.95 8.28 19.43
C VAL A 535 -1.92 8.53 20.95
N ILE A 536 -1.42 7.55 21.70
CA ILE A 536 -1.30 7.62 23.17
C ILE A 536 0.15 7.87 23.58
N SER A 537 1.09 7.25 22.87
CA SER A 537 2.52 7.38 23.12
C SER A 537 3.31 7.12 21.83
N ASP A 538 4.64 7.28 21.88
CA ASP A 538 5.51 6.89 20.76
C ASP A 538 5.49 5.39 20.43
N GLN A 539 4.82 4.57 21.24
CA GLN A 539 4.65 3.13 20.99
C GLN A 539 3.20 2.73 20.73
N GLU A 540 2.25 3.41 21.37
CA GLU A 540 0.86 2.96 21.45
C GLU A 540 -0.09 3.89 20.70
N VAL A 541 -0.96 3.29 19.89
CA VAL A 541 -2.06 3.95 19.21
C VAL A 541 -3.34 3.20 19.53
N TRP A 542 -4.47 3.90 19.63
CA TRP A 542 -5.76 3.24 19.72
C TRP A 542 -6.52 3.21 18.40
N GLY A 543 -6.11 4.00 17.40
CA GLY A 543 -6.68 3.96 16.06
C GLY A 543 -5.73 4.42 14.96
N ARG A 544 -6.01 4.06 13.71
CA ARG A 544 -5.20 4.41 12.53
C ARG A 544 -6.12 4.64 11.32
N PRO A 545 -6.48 5.90 11.04
CA PRO A 545 -7.30 6.23 9.89
C PRO A 545 -6.72 5.69 8.58
N SER A 546 -7.52 4.96 7.81
CA SER A 546 -7.14 4.26 6.59
C SER A 546 -7.81 4.83 5.35
N SER A 547 -9.06 5.27 5.47
CA SER A 547 -9.83 5.82 4.35
C SER A 547 -10.84 6.85 4.81
N VAL A 548 -11.28 7.68 3.87
CA VAL A 548 -12.34 8.67 4.09
C VAL A 548 -13.34 8.65 2.93
N ALA A 549 -14.60 8.99 3.20
CA ALA A 549 -15.66 9.09 2.20
C ALA A 549 -16.69 10.16 2.60
N VAL A 550 -17.31 10.85 1.63
CA VAL A 550 -18.38 11.82 1.89
C VAL A 550 -19.73 11.15 1.67
N GLN A 551 -20.54 11.04 2.72
CA GLN A 551 -21.89 10.46 2.63
C GLN A 551 -22.86 11.44 1.95
N ASN A 552 -24.00 10.95 1.44
CA ASN A 552 -25.00 11.74 0.72
C ASN A 552 -25.64 12.84 1.58
N ASP A 553 -25.65 12.67 2.89
CA ASP A 553 -26.06 13.71 3.84
C ASP A 553 -25.02 14.84 3.99
N GLY A 554 -23.82 14.69 3.42
CA GLY A 554 -22.72 15.65 3.50
C GLY A 554 -21.73 15.40 4.63
N SER A 555 -21.98 14.42 5.50
CA SER A 555 -21.04 14.05 6.55
C SER A 555 -19.78 13.37 6.00
N LEU A 556 -18.67 13.48 6.73
CA LEU A 556 -17.42 12.78 6.40
C LEU A 556 -17.33 11.50 7.21
N LEU A 557 -17.18 10.37 6.54
CA LEU A 557 -16.89 9.08 7.13
C LEU A 557 -15.37 8.87 7.18
N VAL A 558 -14.88 8.32 8.28
CA VAL A 558 -13.46 8.00 8.51
C VAL A 558 -13.35 6.56 8.98
N ASP A 559 -12.73 5.72 8.16
CA ASP A 559 -12.44 4.32 8.47
C ASP A 559 -11.15 4.22 9.29
N ASP A 560 -11.18 3.40 10.33
CA ASP A 560 -10.04 3.00 11.14
C ASP A 560 -9.88 1.48 11.08
N ASP A 561 -8.98 1.04 10.19
CA ASP A 561 -8.78 -0.37 9.90
C ASP A 561 -8.16 -1.18 11.07
N VAL A 562 -7.60 -0.55 12.11
CA VAL A 562 -7.07 -1.33 13.25
C VAL A 562 -8.13 -1.64 14.29
N THR A 563 -9.12 -0.76 14.47
CA THR A 563 -10.25 -0.98 15.38
C THR A 563 -11.47 -1.57 14.69
N GLY A 564 -11.62 -1.29 13.39
CA GLY A 564 -12.88 -1.48 12.66
C GLY A 564 -13.92 -0.42 12.99
N GLU A 565 -13.59 0.66 13.70
CA GLU A 565 -14.53 1.76 13.94
C GLU A 565 -14.61 2.65 12.69
N ILE A 566 -15.83 2.93 12.23
CA ILE A 566 -16.07 3.91 11.19
C ILE A 566 -16.72 5.12 11.87
N TRP A 567 -16.04 6.25 11.83
CA TRP A 567 -16.48 7.49 12.46
C TRP A 567 -17.26 8.34 11.46
N ARG A 568 -18.30 9.01 11.94
CA ARG A 568 -19.01 10.07 11.20
C ARG A 568 -18.67 11.42 11.83
N VAL A 569 -18.19 12.34 11.02
CA VAL A 569 -17.95 13.73 11.37
C VAL A 569 -19.00 14.59 10.69
N PHE A 570 -19.65 15.48 11.45
CA PHE A 570 -20.78 16.29 11.01
C PHE A 570 -20.75 17.68 11.67
N PRO A 571 -21.30 18.72 11.05
CA PRO A 571 -21.44 20.04 11.68
C PRO A 571 -22.45 20.00 12.85
N LYS A 572 -22.19 20.77 13.91
CA LYS A 572 -23.05 20.90 15.10
C LYS A 572 -24.22 21.85 14.90
#